data_AF-A0A059CCL6-F1
#
_entry.id   AF-A0A059CCL6-F1
#
_cell.length_a   1.000
_cell.length_b   1.000
_cell.length_c   1.000
_cell.angle_alpha   90.00
_cell.angle_beta   90.00
_cell.angle_gamma   90.00
#
_symmetry.space_group_name_H-M   'P 1'
#
loop_
_entity.id
_entity.type
_entity.pdbx_description
1 polymer ?
#
loop_
_entity_poly.entity_id
_entity_poly.type
_entity_poly.pdbx_seq_one_letter_code
_entity_poly.pdbx_strand_id
1 'polypeptide(L)'
;MAAEKAEQQEQITLQNLSQAFPISVEPQSQDSDKPSNPNLPSFLSSVRLKYVKLGYHYLISNAMYLLLVPLLGISSAHFLTLTAQDLAQLSDQLRFNLVTVVLFPAVMVFLVTLSFVTRPSKVYLVDFACYKPKPAQICTGETFMEISELTTAFNEENLAFQHKIFEKSGLGQRTYLPEAVLQVPPNLCMAEARAEVEAVMFGAIDQLLPRTGVKAKDIGILVVNCSLFNPTPSLSSMIVNHYKLRGNVLSYNLGGMGCSAGLTAIDLAKHLLQVHHNSYALVVSTESLTLNWYLGNDRSMLISNCLFRMGGAAILLSNRSSDRRRSKYQLIHTVRTHKGSDDKSYGSLFQREDQKKKIGLSLSMDLVAVIKEAIKTTS
;
A
#
# COMPACT_ATOMS: atom_id res chain seq x y z
N MET A 1 -22.28 41.12 -24.47
CA MET A 1 -22.83 41.43 -23.13
C MET A 1 -23.17 40.20 -22.28
N ALA A 2 -23.73 39.10 -22.82
CA ALA A 2 -23.96 37.87 -22.04
C ALA A 2 -22.71 36.96 -21.93
N ALA A 3 -21.90 36.87 -22.99
CA ALA A 3 -20.64 36.10 -22.99
C ALA A 3 -19.56 36.70 -22.07
N GLU A 4 -19.49 38.04 -22.04
CA GLU A 4 -18.53 38.80 -21.22
C GLU A 4 -18.79 38.66 -19.70
N LYS A 5 -20.06 38.47 -19.31
CA LYS A 5 -20.44 38.19 -17.92
C LYS A 5 -20.18 36.73 -17.51
N ALA A 6 -20.17 35.80 -18.47
CA ALA A 6 -19.84 34.40 -18.21
C ALA A 6 -18.33 34.21 -18.00
N GLU A 7 -17.48 34.88 -18.81
CA GLU A 7 -16.02 34.87 -18.63
C GLU A 7 -15.59 35.53 -17.31
N GLN A 8 -16.23 36.64 -16.91
CA GLN A 8 -15.97 37.26 -15.61
C GLN A 8 -16.36 36.34 -14.43
N GLN A 9 -17.45 35.60 -14.53
CA GLN A 9 -17.89 34.68 -13.48
C GLN A 9 -16.97 33.46 -13.37
N GLU A 10 -16.45 32.97 -14.49
CA GLU A 10 -15.50 31.86 -14.54
C GLU A 10 -14.12 32.26 -13.99
N GLN A 11 -13.64 33.46 -14.31
CA GLN A 11 -12.38 33.99 -13.75
C GLN A 11 -12.44 34.22 -12.23
N ILE A 12 -13.56 34.72 -11.71
CA ILE A 12 -13.76 34.91 -10.25
C ILE A 12 -13.82 33.55 -9.53
N THR A 13 -14.33 32.51 -10.18
CA THR A 13 -14.39 31.15 -9.61
C THR A 13 -13.02 30.50 -9.56
N LEU A 14 -12.19 30.68 -10.59
CA LEU A 14 -10.82 30.17 -10.63
C LEU A 14 -9.88 30.90 -9.67
N GLN A 15 -10.08 32.20 -9.46
CA GLN A 15 -9.27 33.00 -8.54
C GLN A 15 -9.55 32.66 -7.05
N ASN A 16 -10.76 32.20 -6.73
CA ASN A 16 -11.11 31.70 -5.39
C ASN A 16 -10.56 30.28 -5.11
N LEU A 17 -10.37 29.45 -6.14
CA LEU A 17 -9.83 28.09 -6.00
C LEU A 17 -8.33 28.08 -5.69
N SER A 18 -7.55 29.06 -6.18
CA SER A 18 -6.12 29.17 -5.89
C SER A 18 -5.81 29.65 -4.46
N GLN A 19 -6.77 30.28 -3.78
CA GLN A 19 -6.62 30.72 -2.39
C GLN A 19 -6.95 29.62 -1.36
N ALA A 20 -7.57 28.51 -1.77
CA ALA A 20 -7.99 27.44 -0.85
C ALA A 20 -6.88 26.40 -0.56
N PHE A 21 -5.80 26.37 -1.33
CA PHE A 21 -4.70 25.41 -1.15
C PHE A 21 -3.34 26.03 -1.52
N PRO A 22 -2.53 26.46 -0.54
CA PRO A 22 -1.18 26.92 -0.83
C PRO A 22 -0.28 25.70 -1.05
N ILE A 23 -0.23 25.18 -2.27
CA ILE A 23 0.87 24.32 -2.71
C ILE A 23 1.87 25.25 -3.39
N SER A 24 2.83 25.75 -2.62
CA SER A 24 3.95 26.52 -3.17
C SER A 24 4.97 25.54 -3.75
N VAL A 25 5.08 25.49 -5.08
CA VAL A 25 6.14 24.77 -5.78
C VAL A 25 7.10 25.82 -6.34
N GLU A 26 8.29 25.88 -5.78
CA GLU A 26 9.35 26.79 -6.24
C GLU A 26 10.20 26.04 -7.29
N PRO A 27 10.27 26.52 -8.55
CA PRO A 27 11.02 25.83 -9.59
C PRO A 27 12.52 26.05 -9.38
N GLN A 28 13.26 24.96 -9.13
CA GLN A 28 14.73 25.00 -9.19
C GLN A 28 15.18 24.95 -10.66
N SER A 29 15.95 25.96 -11.05
CA SER A 29 16.58 26.09 -12.37
C SER A 29 17.59 24.97 -12.60
N GLN A 30 17.46 24.25 -13.72
CA GLN A 30 18.41 23.25 -14.20
C GLN A 30 19.58 23.95 -14.90
N ASP A 31 20.80 23.64 -14.46
CA ASP A 31 22.04 23.99 -15.17
C ASP A 31 22.63 22.70 -15.75
N SER A 32 22.94 22.73 -17.05
CA SER A 32 23.32 21.58 -17.87
C SER A 32 24.83 21.45 -18.08
N ASP A 33 25.23 20.21 -18.41
CA ASP A 33 26.44 19.76 -19.12
C ASP A 33 27.71 19.37 -18.35
N LYS A 34 27.92 18.04 -18.25
CA LYS A 34 29.24 17.40 -18.37
C LYS A 34 29.12 15.95 -18.88
N PRO A 35 30.03 15.48 -19.77
CA PRO A 35 29.91 14.18 -20.41
C PRO A 35 30.41 13.04 -19.52
N SER A 36 29.69 11.91 -19.54
CA SER A 36 30.00 10.68 -18.81
C SER A 36 30.84 9.70 -19.64
N ASN A 37 32.01 9.32 -19.12
CA ASN A 37 32.81 8.20 -19.65
C ASN A 37 32.29 6.86 -19.09
N PRO A 38 32.27 5.76 -19.89
CA PRO A 38 31.78 4.47 -19.43
C PRO A 38 32.94 3.63 -18.88
N ASN A 39 32.87 3.22 -17.61
CA ASN A 39 33.72 2.15 -17.09
C ASN A 39 32.86 1.10 -16.39
N LEU A 40 33.00 -0.14 -16.86
CA LEU A 40 32.33 -1.34 -16.34
C LEU A 40 32.59 -1.55 -14.83
N PRO A 41 31.62 -2.10 -14.06
CA PRO A 41 31.84 -2.39 -12.65
C PRO A 41 32.62 -3.68 -12.43
N SER A 42 33.72 -3.59 -11.68
CA SER A 42 34.49 -4.73 -11.18
C SER A 42 33.77 -5.39 -10.00
N PHE A 43 33.33 -6.63 -10.19
CA PHE A 43 32.48 -7.40 -9.27
C PHE A 43 33.06 -7.53 -7.84
N LEU A 44 34.39 -7.53 -7.70
CA LEU A 44 35.10 -7.66 -6.41
C LEU A 44 35.05 -6.39 -5.54
N SER A 45 34.81 -5.22 -6.12
CA SER A 45 34.65 -3.97 -5.36
C SER A 45 33.30 -3.90 -4.65
N SER A 46 32.25 -4.50 -5.23
CA SER A 46 30.89 -4.48 -4.69
C SER A 46 30.74 -5.30 -3.41
N VAL A 47 31.47 -6.40 -3.28
CA VAL A 47 31.43 -7.29 -2.09
C VAL A 47 32.09 -6.59 -0.89
N ARG A 48 33.26 -5.97 -1.08
CA ARG A 48 33.92 -5.16 -0.03
C ARG A 48 33.07 -3.97 0.41
N LEU A 49 32.40 -3.28 -0.53
CA LEU A 49 31.48 -2.18 -0.22
C LEU A 49 30.23 -2.62 0.55
N LYS A 50 29.72 -3.82 0.29
CA LYS A 50 28.53 -4.37 0.97
C LYS A 50 28.83 -4.68 2.45
N TYR A 51 29.98 -5.28 2.75
CA TYR A 51 30.40 -5.52 4.13
C TYR A 51 30.84 -4.25 4.86
N VAL A 52 31.47 -3.30 4.17
CA VAL A 52 31.79 -1.99 4.73
C VAL A 52 30.52 -1.20 5.03
N LYS A 53 29.52 -1.17 4.13
CA LYS A 53 28.21 -0.54 4.40
C LYS A 53 27.48 -1.22 5.56
N LEU A 54 27.53 -2.55 5.67
CA LEU A 54 26.91 -3.28 6.77
C LEU A 54 27.59 -2.97 8.11
N GLY A 55 28.93 -2.95 8.12
CA GLY A 55 29.73 -2.57 9.29
C GLY A 55 29.49 -1.12 9.69
N TYR A 56 29.46 -0.18 8.74
CA TYR A 56 29.18 1.24 8.97
C TYR A 56 27.74 1.46 9.45
N HIS A 57 26.77 0.75 8.88
CA HIS A 57 25.38 0.80 9.31
C HIS A 57 25.21 0.23 10.72
N TYR A 58 25.93 -0.85 11.07
CA TYR A 58 25.93 -1.42 12.41
C TYR A 58 26.61 -0.48 13.42
N LEU A 59 27.75 0.10 13.05
CA LEU A 59 28.46 1.10 13.85
C LEU A 59 27.60 2.34 14.08
N ILE A 60 26.97 2.92 13.05
CA ILE A 60 26.11 4.10 13.20
C ILE A 60 24.84 3.75 13.99
N SER A 61 24.18 2.63 13.69
CA SER A 61 22.93 2.24 14.34
C SER A 61 23.11 1.92 15.82
N ASN A 62 24.30 1.45 16.21
CA ASN A 62 24.66 1.09 17.58
C ASN A 62 25.73 2.01 18.20
N ALA A 63 26.14 3.08 17.53
CA ALA A 63 27.22 3.99 17.98
C ALA A 63 26.93 4.53 19.37
N MET A 64 25.67 4.87 19.61
CA MET A 64 25.20 5.35 20.90
C MET A 64 25.42 4.29 21.99
N TYR A 65 25.11 3.01 21.75
CA TYR A 65 25.35 1.94 22.73
C TYR A 65 26.85 1.62 22.87
N LEU A 66 27.61 1.64 21.77
CA LEU A 66 29.07 1.46 21.78
C LEU A 66 29.80 2.57 22.55
N LEU A 67 29.24 3.79 22.59
CA LEU A 67 29.75 4.88 23.41
C LEU A 67 29.20 4.85 24.84
N LEU A 68 27.90 4.57 25.05
CA LEU A 68 27.28 4.60 26.38
C LEU A 68 27.73 3.43 27.28
N VAL A 69 27.89 2.22 26.74
CA VAL A 69 28.18 1.03 27.55
C VAL A 69 29.56 1.10 28.21
N PRO A 70 30.64 1.50 27.51
CA PRO A 70 31.93 1.73 28.15
C PRO A 70 31.89 2.88 29.15
N LEU A 71 31.15 3.95 28.85
CA LEU A 71 31.03 5.11 29.73
C LEU A 71 30.32 4.74 31.04
N LEU A 72 29.20 4.00 30.95
CA LEU A 72 28.50 3.46 32.12
C LEU A 72 29.36 2.45 32.89
N GLY A 73 30.14 1.61 32.20
CA GLY A 73 31.07 0.68 32.84
C GLY A 73 32.19 1.38 33.61
N ILE A 74 32.80 2.41 33.02
CA ILE A 74 33.83 3.24 33.65
C ILE A 74 33.24 4.02 34.83
N SER A 75 32.06 4.64 34.67
CA SER A 75 31.37 5.33 35.76
C SER A 75 30.99 4.39 36.90
N SER A 76 30.53 3.17 36.61
CA SER A 76 30.22 2.15 37.63
C SER A 76 31.46 1.68 38.38
N ALA A 77 32.58 1.45 37.68
CA ALA A 77 33.84 1.05 38.30
C ALA A 77 34.38 2.14 39.24
N HIS A 78 34.29 3.40 38.82
CA HIS A 78 34.63 4.55 39.68
C HIS A 78 33.70 4.70 40.89
N PHE A 79 32.41 4.36 40.75
CA PHE A 79 31.45 4.41 41.86
C PHE A 79 31.72 3.36 42.95
N LEU A 80 32.26 2.20 42.56
CA LEU A 80 32.62 1.10 43.46
C LEU A 80 33.91 1.34 44.25
N THR A 81 34.75 2.28 43.82
CA THR A 81 36.03 2.63 44.47
C THR A 81 35.98 3.94 45.26
N LEU A 82 34.79 4.51 45.49
CA LEU A 82 34.63 5.81 46.15
C LEU A 82 34.98 5.74 47.65
N THR A 83 36.02 6.46 48.05
CA THR A 83 36.41 6.67 49.45
C THR A 83 35.85 8.01 49.98
N ALA A 84 35.68 8.16 51.30
CA ALA A 84 35.13 9.40 51.89
C ALA A 84 35.95 10.68 51.60
N GLN A 85 37.27 10.52 51.36
CA GLN A 85 38.15 11.62 50.92
C GLN A 85 37.93 12.03 49.45
N ASP A 86 37.59 11.08 48.58
CA ASP A 86 37.28 11.36 47.17
C ASP A 86 35.97 12.17 47.05
N LEU A 87 35.01 11.96 47.96
CA LEU A 87 33.75 12.71 48.00
C LEU A 87 33.97 14.21 48.27
N ALA A 88 34.95 14.55 49.13
CA ALA A 88 35.30 15.93 49.44
C ALA A 88 35.99 16.62 48.26
N GLN A 89 36.90 15.90 47.59
CA GLN A 89 37.59 16.37 46.37
C GLN A 89 36.65 16.50 45.16
N LEU A 90 35.66 15.60 45.04
CA LEU A 90 34.62 15.66 44.03
C LEU A 90 33.75 16.91 44.21
N SER A 91 33.45 17.32 45.45
CA SER A 91 32.69 18.54 45.74
C SER A 91 33.41 19.82 45.28
N ASP A 92 34.75 19.84 45.38
CA ASP A 92 35.57 20.98 44.98
C ASP A 92 35.76 21.01 43.44
N GLN A 93 35.91 19.84 42.80
CA GLN A 93 35.92 19.75 41.33
C GLN A 93 34.55 20.03 40.69
N LEU A 94 33.43 19.65 41.33
CA LEU A 94 32.08 19.98 40.85
C LEU A 94 31.84 21.49 40.83
N ARG A 95 32.43 22.24 41.78
CA ARG A 95 32.36 23.71 41.82
C ARG A 95 33.09 24.37 40.64
N PHE A 96 34.24 23.84 40.22
CA PHE A 96 35.04 24.42 39.12
C PHE A 96 34.63 23.94 37.72
N ASN A 97 33.95 22.80 37.62
CA ASN A 97 33.62 22.16 36.34
C ASN A 97 32.11 21.99 36.12
N LEU A 98 31.31 22.89 36.71
CA LEU A 98 29.83 22.92 36.63
C LEU A 98 29.35 22.81 35.18
N VAL A 99 30.05 23.46 34.25
CA VAL A 99 29.77 23.41 32.80
C VAL A 99 29.84 21.98 32.28
N THR A 100 30.89 21.22 32.60
CA THR A 100 31.05 19.84 32.14
C THR A 100 30.01 18.91 32.76
N VAL A 101 29.70 19.11 34.04
CA VAL A 101 28.72 18.29 34.78
C VAL A 101 27.28 18.52 34.29
N VAL A 102 26.96 19.69 33.74
CA VAL A 102 25.64 19.98 33.17
C VAL A 102 25.58 19.68 31.67
N LEU A 103 26.62 20.05 30.92
CA LEU A 103 26.65 19.92 29.46
C LEU A 103 26.69 18.46 29.03
N PHE A 104 27.47 17.61 29.72
CA PHE A 104 27.62 16.21 29.32
C PHE A 104 26.32 15.40 29.45
N PRO A 105 25.57 15.46 30.58
CA PRO A 105 24.24 14.84 30.67
C PRO A 105 23.24 15.46 29.68
N ALA A 106 23.27 16.78 29.48
CA ALA A 106 22.38 17.44 28.52
C ALA A 106 22.61 16.93 27.08
N VAL A 107 23.86 16.81 26.66
CA VAL A 107 24.24 16.23 25.35
C VAL A 107 23.87 14.75 25.29
N MET A 108 24.11 13.97 26.34
CA MET A 108 23.71 12.56 26.41
C MET A 108 22.19 12.40 26.25
N VAL A 109 21.39 13.17 27.01
CA VAL A 109 19.91 13.16 26.90
C VAL A 109 19.49 13.58 25.50
N PHE A 110 20.07 14.66 24.95
CA PHE A 110 19.78 15.11 23.59
C PHE A 110 20.08 14.03 22.54
N LEU A 111 21.25 13.39 22.60
CA LEU A 111 21.63 12.31 21.67
C LEU A 111 20.73 11.07 21.82
N VAL A 112 20.36 10.72 23.04
CA VAL A 112 19.43 9.61 23.32
C VAL A 112 18.05 9.95 22.75
N THR A 113 17.50 11.13 23.05
CA THR A 113 16.21 11.57 22.50
C THR A 113 16.25 11.63 20.98
N LEU A 114 17.31 12.19 20.39
CA LEU A 114 17.49 12.24 18.94
C LEU A 114 17.55 10.83 18.35
N SER A 115 18.24 9.87 18.98
CA SER A 115 18.28 8.48 18.53
C SER A 115 16.90 7.80 18.59
N PHE A 116 16.13 8.04 19.64
CA PHE A 116 14.76 7.50 19.73
C PHE A 116 13.81 8.10 18.69
N VAL A 117 13.94 9.39 18.39
CA VAL A 117 13.09 10.10 17.42
C VAL A 117 13.47 9.77 15.98
N THR A 118 14.76 9.57 15.69
CA THR A 118 15.26 9.25 14.35
C THR A 118 15.14 7.77 13.97
N ARG A 119 14.84 6.89 14.93
CA ARG A 119 14.71 5.45 14.65
C ARG A 119 13.44 5.15 13.85
N PRO A 120 13.56 4.40 12.74
CA PRO A 120 12.38 3.98 11.99
C PRO A 120 11.46 3.14 12.89
N SER A 121 10.18 3.49 12.87
CA SER A 121 9.19 2.81 13.68
C SER A 121 8.91 1.43 13.08
N LYS A 122 8.94 0.39 13.93
CA LYS A 122 8.56 -0.96 13.51
C LYS A 122 7.08 -0.94 13.12
N VAL A 123 6.74 -1.62 12.02
CA VAL A 123 5.37 -1.76 11.54
C VAL A 123 4.88 -3.16 11.83
N TYR A 124 3.72 -3.26 12.46
CA TYR A 124 3.07 -4.48 12.87
C TYR A 124 1.77 -4.67 12.10
N LEU A 125 1.53 -5.89 11.60
CA LEU A 125 0.22 -6.30 11.12
C LEU A 125 -0.55 -6.80 12.32
N VAL A 126 -1.46 -5.97 12.81
CA VAL A 126 -2.28 -6.25 14.00
C VAL A 126 -3.19 -7.43 13.72
N ASP A 127 -4.06 -7.29 12.73
CA ASP A 127 -4.92 -8.35 12.22
C ASP A 127 -5.37 -8.03 10.78
N PHE A 128 -6.05 -8.98 10.14
CA PHE A 128 -6.70 -8.84 8.84
C PHE A 128 -8.02 -9.62 8.81
N ALA A 129 -8.91 -9.22 7.91
CA ALA A 129 -10.13 -9.94 7.62
C ALA A 129 -10.38 -9.98 6.12
N CYS A 130 -10.85 -11.12 5.62
CA CYS A 130 -11.27 -11.27 4.24
C CYS A 130 -12.79 -11.32 4.18
N TYR A 131 -13.37 -10.60 3.22
CA TYR A 131 -14.80 -10.71 2.96
C TYR A 131 -15.12 -12.07 2.35
N LYS A 132 -16.17 -12.71 2.88
CA LYS A 132 -16.74 -13.93 2.32
C LYS A 132 -18.16 -13.60 1.84
N PRO A 133 -18.44 -13.66 0.52
CA PRO A 133 -19.77 -13.38 -0.01
C PRO A 133 -20.82 -14.38 0.48
N LYS A 134 -22.10 -14.02 0.32
CA LYS A 134 -23.23 -14.83 0.79
C LYS A 134 -23.37 -16.11 -0.05
N PRO A 135 -23.99 -17.18 0.47
CA PRO A 135 -24.21 -18.42 -0.28
C PRO A 135 -24.96 -18.24 -1.61
N ALA A 136 -25.88 -17.27 -1.70
CA ALA A 136 -26.59 -16.94 -2.93
C ALA A 136 -25.67 -16.51 -4.09
N GLN A 137 -24.46 -16.03 -3.77
CA GLN A 137 -23.48 -15.56 -4.74
C GLN A 137 -22.49 -16.66 -5.15
N ILE A 138 -22.68 -17.91 -4.70
CA ILE A 138 -21.82 -19.03 -5.07
C ILE A 138 -22.03 -19.32 -6.57
N CYS A 139 -20.92 -19.38 -7.30
CA CYS A 139 -20.89 -19.77 -8.69
C CYS A 139 -20.03 -21.03 -8.86
N THR A 140 -20.68 -22.13 -9.21
CA THR A 140 -20.02 -23.36 -9.68
C THR A 140 -19.61 -23.20 -11.14
N GLY A 141 -18.83 -24.15 -11.66
CA GLY A 141 -18.53 -24.19 -13.10
C GLY A 141 -19.79 -24.41 -13.94
N GLU A 142 -20.69 -25.26 -13.48
CA GLU A 142 -21.96 -25.55 -14.15
C GLU A 142 -22.85 -24.29 -14.22
N THR A 143 -23.04 -23.61 -13.08
CA THR A 143 -23.82 -22.37 -13.02
C THR A 143 -23.18 -21.27 -13.88
N PHE A 144 -21.85 -21.16 -13.90
CA PHE A 144 -21.15 -20.20 -14.76
C PHE A 144 -21.45 -20.47 -16.25
N MET A 145 -21.41 -21.72 -16.67
CA MET A 145 -21.65 -22.11 -18.06
C MET A 145 -23.11 -21.90 -18.44
N GLU A 146 -24.04 -22.30 -17.58
CA GLU A 146 -25.48 -22.10 -17.77
C GLU A 146 -25.83 -20.61 -17.96
N ILE A 147 -25.34 -19.74 -17.08
CA ILE A 147 -25.57 -18.28 -17.19
C ILE A 147 -24.92 -17.72 -18.47
N SER A 148 -23.74 -18.22 -18.84
CA SER A 148 -23.05 -17.78 -20.06
C SER A 148 -23.84 -18.12 -21.33
N GLU A 149 -24.43 -19.31 -21.39
CA GLU A 149 -25.31 -19.74 -22.48
C GLU A 149 -26.59 -18.90 -22.52
N LEU A 150 -27.26 -18.74 -21.37
CA LEU A 150 -28.49 -17.97 -21.25
C LEU A 150 -28.33 -16.48 -21.55
N THR A 151 -27.12 -15.93 -21.37
CA THR A 151 -26.81 -14.53 -21.70
C THR A 151 -26.84 -14.27 -23.22
N THR A 152 -26.73 -15.30 -24.07
CA THR A 152 -26.74 -15.23 -25.54
C THR A 152 -25.67 -14.31 -26.17
N ALA A 153 -24.71 -13.84 -25.38
CA ALA A 153 -23.66 -12.91 -25.83
C ALA A 153 -22.47 -13.62 -26.51
N PHE A 154 -22.30 -14.92 -26.28
CA PHE A 154 -21.12 -15.69 -26.68
C PHE A 154 -21.47 -16.71 -27.77
N ASN A 155 -20.57 -16.88 -28.74
CA ASN A 155 -20.70 -17.93 -29.75
C ASN A 155 -20.29 -19.30 -29.18
N GLU A 156 -20.66 -20.39 -29.85
CA GLU A 156 -20.37 -21.77 -29.41
C GLU A 156 -18.88 -22.02 -29.20
N GLU A 157 -18.02 -21.50 -30.08
CA GLU A 157 -16.57 -21.65 -29.94
C GLU A 157 -16.04 -21.01 -28.65
N ASN A 158 -16.57 -19.85 -28.27
CA ASN A 158 -16.15 -19.14 -27.08
C ASN A 158 -16.79 -19.69 -25.81
N LEU A 159 -17.98 -20.29 -25.88
CA LEU A 159 -18.53 -21.08 -24.78
C LEU A 159 -17.63 -22.30 -24.50
N ALA A 160 -17.24 -23.05 -25.54
CA ALA A 160 -16.29 -24.16 -25.41
C ALA A 160 -14.92 -23.70 -24.87
N PHE A 161 -14.45 -22.52 -25.30
CA PHE A 161 -13.22 -21.92 -24.76
C PHE A 161 -13.33 -21.58 -23.28
N GLN A 162 -14.43 -20.96 -22.85
CA GLN A 162 -14.69 -20.64 -21.43
C GLN A 162 -14.73 -21.90 -20.57
N HIS A 163 -15.44 -22.95 -21.02
CA HIS A 163 -15.48 -24.25 -20.36
C HIS A 163 -14.07 -24.81 -20.15
N LYS A 164 -13.26 -24.83 -21.21
CA LYS A 164 -11.87 -25.34 -21.17
C LYS A 164 -10.97 -24.53 -20.24
N ILE A 165 -11.16 -23.22 -20.12
CA ILE A 165 -10.44 -22.40 -19.13
C ILE A 165 -10.87 -22.80 -17.74
N PHE A 166 -12.18 -22.90 -17.49
CA PHE A 166 -12.69 -23.20 -16.16
C PHE A 166 -12.15 -24.53 -15.63
N GLU A 167 -12.19 -25.59 -16.46
CA GLU A 167 -11.62 -26.92 -16.14
C GLU A 167 -10.12 -26.87 -15.79
N LYS A 168 -9.36 -25.95 -16.39
CA LYS A 168 -7.91 -25.84 -16.24
C LYS A 168 -7.46 -24.75 -15.27
N SER A 169 -8.38 -23.92 -14.79
CA SER A 169 -8.10 -22.74 -13.97
C SER A 169 -7.64 -23.07 -12.55
N GLY A 170 -7.94 -24.28 -12.07
CA GLY A 170 -7.73 -24.66 -10.67
C GLY A 170 -8.72 -24.02 -9.70
N LEU A 171 -9.79 -23.37 -10.20
CA LEU A 171 -10.86 -22.83 -9.37
C LEU A 171 -11.74 -23.95 -8.81
N GLY A 172 -12.02 -23.87 -7.51
CA GLY A 172 -12.94 -24.80 -6.85
C GLY A 172 -14.41 -24.48 -7.15
N GLN A 173 -15.31 -25.40 -6.81
CA GLN A 173 -16.76 -25.23 -7.02
C GLN A 173 -17.45 -24.25 -6.06
N ARG A 174 -16.69 -23.56 -5.20
CA ARG A 174 -17.21 -22.64 -4.16
C ARG A 174 -16.58 -21.26 -4.28
N THR A 175 -16.55 -20.76 -5.51
CA THR A 175 -16.17 -19.37 -5.82
C THR A 175 -17.40 -18.49 -5.89
N TYR A 176 -17.20 -17.17 -5.98
CA TYR A 176 -18.31 -16.21 -5.90
C TYR A 176 -18.25 -15.18 -7.03
N LEU A 177 -19.41 -14.79 -7.53
CA LEU A 177 -19.61 -13.70 -8.49
C LEU A 177 -20.63 -12.68 -7.96
N PRO A 178 -20.65 -11.44 -8.47
CA PRO A 178 -21.68 -10.46 -8.10
C PRO A 178 -23.07 -10.89 -8.53
N GLU A 179 -24.06 -10.54 -7.73
CA GLU A 179 -25.47 -10.81 -8.06
C GLU A 179 -25.84 -10.23 -9.44
N ALA A 180 -25.34 -9.03 -9.73
CA ALA A 180 -25.51 -8.36 -11.01
C ALA A 180 -24.95 -9.13 -12.22
N VAL A 181 -23.92 -9.95 -12.01
CA VAL A 181 -23.35 -10.83 -13.05
C VAL A 181 -24.12 -12.14 -13.14
N LEU A 182 -24.67 -12.63 -12.03
CA LEU A 182 -25.42 -13.89 -11.98
C LEU A 182 -26.83 -13.77 -12.58
N GLN A 183 -27.36 -12.55 -12.74
CA GLN A 183 -28.65 -12.29 -13.37
C GLN A 183 -28.63 -12.56 -14.88
N VAL A 184 -29.78 -12.96 -15.42
CA VAL A 184 -30.00 -13.15 -16.87
C VAL A 184 -31.18 -12.27 -17.31
N PRO A 185 -30.95 -11.21 -18.12
CA PRO A 185 -29.65 -10.68 -18.52
C PRO A 185 -28.90 -10.02 -17.34
N PRO A 186 -27.57 -9.88 -17.42
CA PRO A 186 -26.79 -9.28 -16.34
C PRO A 186 -27.06 -7.78 -16.19
N ASN A 187 -27.11 -7.29 -14.95
CA ASN A 187 -27.38 -5.89 -14.62
C ASN A 187 -26.08 -5.10 -14.35
N LEU A 188 -25.35 -4.81 -15.43
CA LEU A 188 -24.03 -4.18 -15.34
C LEU A 188 -24.12 -2.65 -15.23
N CYS A 189 -24.55 -2.14 -14.07
CA CYS A 189 -24.68 -0.70 -13.85
C CYS A 189 -23.86 -0.18 -12.66
N MET A 190 -23.69 1.15 -12.59
CA MET A 190 -22.95 1.83 -11.52
C MET A 190 -23.52 1.57 -10.13
N ALA A 191 -24.84 1.42 -9.99
CA ALA A 191 -25.48 1.14 -8.71
C ALA A 191 -25.07 -0.24 -8.17
N GLU A 192 -25.10 -1.25 -9.04
CA GLU A 192 -24.69 -2.61 -8.69
C GLU A 192 -23.19 -2.72 -8.40
N ALA A 193 -22.34 -2.04 -9.19
CA ALA A 193 -20.89 -2.00 -8.90
C ALA A 193 -20.58 -1.32 -7.56
N ARG A 194 -21.33 -0.26 -7.20
CA ARG A 194 -21.22 0.37 -5.86
C ARG A 194 -21.65 -0.61 -4.78
N ALA A 195 -22.80 -1.27 -4.95
CA ALA A 195 -23.29 -2.25 -3.99
C ALA A 195 -22.30 -3.41 -3.77
N GLU A 196 -21.67 -3.90 -4.85
CA GLU A 196 -20.60 -4.91 -4.80
C GLU A 196 -19.44 -4.45 -3.92
N VAL A 197 -18.81 -3.31 -4.26
CA VAL A 197 -17.61 -2.86 -3.53
C VAL A 197 -17.92 -2.44 -2.09
N GLU A 198 -19.09 -1.84 -1.84
CA GLU A 198 -19.54 -1.51 -0.48
C GLU A 198 -19.70 -2.78 0.36
N ALA A 199 -20.39 -3.80 -0.17
CA ALA A 199 -20.54 -5.07 0.54
C ALA A 199 -19.18 -5.71 0.89
N VAL A 200 -18.24 -5.71 -0.07
CA VAL A 200 -16.91 -6.29 0.13
C VAL A 200 -16.08 -5.48 1.12
N MET A 201 -15.96 -4.16 0.92
CA MET A 201 -15.16 -3.29 1.77
C MET A 201 -15.71 -3.24 3.19
N PHE A 202 -17.01 -2.99 3.34
CA PHE A 202 -17.64 -2.87 4.65
C PHE A 202 -17.66 -4.21 5.37
N GLY A 203 -18.03 -5.29 4.67
CA GLY A 203 -18.03 -6.62 5.26
C GLY A 203 -16.65 -7.11 5.73
N ALA A 204 -15.55 -6.67 5.11
CA ALA A 204 -14.20 -6.94 5.60
C ALA A 204 -13.84 -6.08 6.82
N ILE A 205 -14.18 -4.79 6.81
CA ILE A 205 -13.88 -3.86 7.91
C ILE A 205 -14.71 -4.20 9.16
N ASP A 206 -15.98 -4.53 8.98
CA ASP A 206 -16.92 -4.94 10.04
C ASP A 206 -16.47 -6.22 10.76
N GLN A 207 -15.70 -7.07 10.08
CA GLN A 207 -15.05 -8.21 10.72
C GLN A 207 -13.76 -7.82 11.45
N LEU A 208 -13.00 -6.88 10.90
CA LEU A 208 -11.68 -6.50 11.39
C LEU A 208 -11.71 -5.62 12.65
N LEU A 209 -12.54 -4.56 12.66
CA LEU A 209 -12.55 -3.59 13.75
C LEU A 209 -13.01 -4.22 15.08
N PRO A 210 -14.08 -5.04 15.13
CA PRO A 210 -14.46 -5.72 16.37
C PRO A 210 -13.41 -6.73 16.86
N ARG A 211 -12.77 -7.49 15.96
CA ARG A 211 -11.71 -8.45 16.32
C ARG A 211 -10.49 -7.78 16.95
N THR A 212 -10.16 -6.58 16.47
CA THR A 212 -8.98 -5.83 16.93
C THR A 212 -9.27 -4.88 18.09
N GLY A 213 -10.54 -4.56 18.35
CA GLY A 213 -10.97 -3.56 19.33
C GLY A 213 -10.62 -2.11 18.97
N VAL A 214 -10.07 -1.87 17.77
CA VAL A 214 -9.66 -0.54 17.33
C VAL A 214 -10.88 0.25 16.85
N LYS A 215 -11.07 1.45 17.39
CA LYS A 215 -12.18 2.31 16.98
C LYS A 215 -11.88 2.94 15.64
N ALA A 216 -12.89 3.10 14.81
CA ALA A 216 -12.78 3.77 13.52
C ALA A 216 -12.12 5.17 13.62
N LYS A 217 -12.41 5.93 14.68
CA LYS A 217 -11.81 7.24 14.95
C LYS A 217 -10.30 7.22 15.25
N ASP A 218 -9.75 6.08 15.66
CA ASP A 218 -8.32 5.93 15.96
C ASP A 218 -7.48 5.67 14.70
N ILE A 219 -8.14 5.37 13.57
CA ILE A 219 -7.49 5.12 12.27
C ILE A 219 -6.97 6.43 11.72
N GLY A 220 -5.66 6.50 11.47
CA GLY A 220 -5.02 7.71 10.98
C GLY A 220 -4.67 7.74 9.52
N ILE A 221 -4.52 6.56 8.92
CA ILE A 221 -4.19 6.39 7.51
C ILE A 221 -5.19 5.37 6.94
N LEU A 222 -5.77 5.69 5.79
CA LEU A 222 -6.62 4.81 5.01
C LEU A 222 -6.03 4.70 3.60
N VAL A 223 -5.72 3.47 3.18
CA VAL A 223 -5.30 3.19 1.81
C VAL A 223 -6.26 2.17 1.21
N VAL A 224 -7.04 2.59 0.22
CA VAL A 224 -7.96 1.72 -0.51
C VAL A 224 -7.37 1.46 -1.89
N ASN A 225 -7.40 0.22 -2.35
CA ASN A 225 -7.07 -0.11 -3.73
C ASN A 225 -8.17 -0.90 -4.43
N CYS A 226 -8.47 -0.49 -5.66
CA CYS A 226 -9.36 -1.15 -6.60
C CYS A 226 -8.95 -0.77 -8.03
N SER A 227 -8.66 -1.76 -8.88
CA SER A 227 -8.03 -1.48 -10.16
C SER A 227 -9.02 -0.95 -11.20
N LEU A 228 -10.19 -1.58 -11.27
CA LEU A 228 -11.13 -1.45 -12.38
C LEU A 228 -12.42 -0.70 -12.02
N PHE A 229 -12.54 -0.18 -10.79
CA PHE A 229 -13.68 0.66 -10.40
C PHE A 229 -13.26 1.82 -9.51
N ASN A 230 -13.22 3.02 -10.09
CA ASN A 230 -12.76 4.25 -9.44
C ASN A 230 -13.81 5.38 -9.61
N PRO A 231 -14.95 5.30 -8.88
CA PRO A 231 -16.04 6.26 -9.02
C PRO A 231 -15.74 7.61 -8.33
N THR A 232 -16.60 8.60 -8.59
CA THR A 232 -16.71 9.84 -7.78
C THR A 232 -18.02 9.81 -6.98
N PRO A 233 -18.01 9.99 -5.64
CA PRO A 233 -16.85 10.05 -4.76
C PRO A 233 -16.04 8.74 -4.73
N SER A 234 -14.77 8.81 -4.34
CA SER A 234 -13.84 7.67 -4.32
C SER A 234 -14.25 6.59 -3.31
N LEU A 235 -13.74 5.37 -3.48
CA LEU A 235 -13.98 4.26 -2.53
C LEU A 235 -13.47 4.59 -1.13
N SER A 236 -12.31 5.24 -1.03
CA SER A 236 -11.79 5.73 0.24
C SER A 236 -12.71 6.76 0.90
N SER A 237 -13.35 7.64 0.12
CA SER A 237 -14.35 8.59 0.64
C SER A 237 -15.61 7.89 1.15
N MET A 238 -16.04 6.80 0.50
CA MET A 238 -17.17 6.00 0.96
C MET A 238 -16.89 5.40 2.35
N ILE A 239 -15.70 4.84 2.57
CA ILE A 239 -15.28 4.30 3.87
C ILE A 239 -15.21 5.40 4.94
N VAL A 240 -14.58 6.53 4.61
CA VAL A 240 -14.48 7.68 5.54
C VAL A 240 -15.89 8.12 5.99
N ASN A 241 -16.81 8.27 5.03
CA ASN A 241 -18.18 8.68 5.32
C ASN A 241 -18.97 7.61 6.08
N HIS A 242 -18.82 6.33 5.73
CA HIS A 242 -19.57 5.23 6.35
C HIS A 242 -19.18 5.03 7.82
N TYR A 243 -17.87 4.90 8.10
CA TYR A 243 -17.35 4.63 9.44
C TYR A 243 -17.12 5.87 10.29
N LYS A 244 -17.38 7.06 9.74
CA LYS A 244 -17.13 8.35 10.40
C LYS A 244 -15.71 8.43 10.95
N LEU A 245 -14.74 8.15 10.06
CA LEU A 245 -13.32 8.29 10.39
C LEU A 245 -13.00 9.72 10.83
N ARG A 246 -11.88 9.89 11.53
CA ARG A 246 -11.46 11.21 12.03
C ARG A 246 -11.24 12.21 10.88
N GLY A 247 -11.50 13.50 11.14
CA GLY A 247 -11.44 14.55 10.12
C GLY A 247 -10.05 14.81 9.51
N ASN A 248 -8.98 14.39 10.18
CA ASN A 248 -7.59 14.46 9.71
C ASN A 248 -7.03 13.10 9.29
N VAL A 249 -7.88 12.19 8.79
CA VAL A 249 -7.43 10.92 8.22
C VAL A 249 -6.70 11.18 6.90
N LEU A 250 -5.56 10.54 6.71
CA LEU A 250 -4.87 10.54 5.42
C LEU A 250 -5.49 9.46 4.54
N SER A 251 -6.24 9.87 3.52
CA SER A 251 -7.04 8.97 2.69
C SER A 251 -6.48 8.87 1.27
N TYR A 252 -6.13 7.67 0.85
CA TYR A 252 -5.56 7.37 -0.47
C TYR A 252 -6.42 6.35 -1.20
N ASN A 253 -6.71 6.62 -2.47
CA ASN A 253 -7.41 5.69 -3.36
C ASN A 253 -6.49 5.34 -4.54
N LEU A 254 -6.15 4.06 -4.63
CA LEU A 254 -5.17 3.52 -5.56
C LEU A 254 -5.88 2.71 -6.65
N GLY A 255 -5.66 3.06 -7.93
CA GLY A 255 -6.26 2.38 -9.08
C GLY A 255 -5.22 1.96 -10.12
N GLY A 256 -5.64 1.12 -11.08
CA GLY A 256 -4.83 0.76 -12.26
C GLY A 256 -3.58 -0.09 -12.02
N MET A 257 -3.36 -0.65 -10.82
CA MET A 257 -2.15 -1.44 -10.50
C MET A 257 -2.35 -2.96 -10.56
N GLY A 258 -3.59 -3.42 -10.79
CA GLY A 258 -3.94 -4.83 -10.90
C GLY A 258 -3.63 -5.62 -9.64
N CYS A 259 -3.29 -6.90 -9.81
CA CYS A 259 -3.05 -7.84 -8.70
C CYS A 259 -1.91 -7.44 -7.73
N SER A 260 -1.04 -6.50 -8.13
CA SER A 260 0.06 -5.99 -7.28
C SER A 260 -0.38 -4.88 -6.31
N ALA A 261 -1.59 -4.35 -6.47
CA ALA A 261 -2.06 -3.16 -5.75
C ALA A 261 -2.09 -3.36 -4.23
N GLY A 262 -2.43 -4.56 -3.75
CA GLY A 262 -2.46 -4.87 -2.31
C GLY A 262 -1.09 -4.73 -1.64
N LEU A 263 -0.02 -5.27 -2.24
CA LEU A 263 1.34 -5.11 -1.71
C LEU A 263 1.83 -3.67 -1.82
N THR A 264 1.49 -2.97 -2.91
CA THR A 264 1.81 -1.55 -3.08
C THR A 264 1.13 -0.69 -2.01
N ALA A 265 -0.12 -1.00 -1.67
CA ALA A 265 -0.86 -0.31 -0.61
C ALA A 265 -0.24 -0.54 0.78
N ILE A 266 0.24 -1.77 1.07
CA ILE A 266 0.97 -2.08 2.30
C ILE A 266 2.30 -1.32 2.36
N ASP A 267 3.05 -1.25 1.26
CA ASP A 267 4.30 -0.51 1.18
C ASP A 267 4.10 1.00 1.38
N LEU A 268 3.06 1.58 0.77
CA LEU A 268 2.67 2.97 1.01
C LEU A 268 2.31 3.20 2.49
N ALA A 269 1.47 2.34 3.06
CA ALA A 269 1.08 2.44 4.47
C ALA A 269 2.28 2.34 5.41
N LYS A 270 3.26 1.46 5.10
CA LYS A 270 4.51 1.35 5.85
C LYS A 270 5.30 2.65 5.84
N HIS A 271 5.46 3.29 4.68
CA HIS A 271 6.16 4.57 4.57
C HIS A 271 5.44 5.69 5.32
N LEU A 272 4.11 5.76 5.21
CA LEU A 272 3.31 6.73 5.97
C LEU A 272 3.45 6.50 7.49
N LEU A 273 3.50 5.25 7.94
CA LEU A 273 3.75 4.91 9.34
C LEU A 273 5.19 5.21 9.80
N GLN A 274 6.14 5.51 8.92
CA GLN A 274 7.44 6.03 9.34
C GLN A 274 7.37 7.51 9.71
N VAL A 275 6.48 8.27 9.05
CA VAL A 275 6.32 9.71 9.26
C VAL A 275 5.27 10.00 10.35
N HIS A 276 4.22 9.19 10.43
CA HIS A 276 3.13 9.37 11.37
C HIS A 276 3.25 8.42 12.56
N HIS A 277 3.93 8.88 13.61
CA HIS A 277 4.13 8.11 14.84
C HIS A 277 2.83 7.76 15.56
N ASN A 278 2.84 6.63 16.27
CA ASN A 278 1.76 6.15 17.13
C ASN A 278 0.36 6.08 16.45
N SER A 279 0.32 5.61 15.20
CA SER A 279 -0.87 5.63 14.34
C SER A 279 -1.29 4.22 13.91
N TYR A 280 -2.54 4.11 13.46
CA TYR A 280 -3.08 2.95 12.75
C TYR A 280 -3.23 3.28 11.26
N ALA A 281 -2.88 2.32 10.41
CA ALA A 281 -3.17 2.36 8.99
C ALA A 281 -4.11 1.20 8.62
N LEU A 282 -5.25 1.54 8.03
CA LEU A 282 -6.19 0.58 7.47
C LEU A 282 -5.94 0.48 5.96
N VAL A 283 -5.57 -0.71 5.51
CA VAL A 283 -5.45 -1.02 4.08
C VAL A 283 -6.64 -1.87 3.65
N VAL A 284 -7.34 -1.45 2.60
CA VAL A 284 -8.48 -2.17 2.04
C VAL A 284 -8.20 -2.48 0.58
N SER A 285 -8.27 -3.75 0.21
CA SER A 285 -8.02 -4.24 -1.15
C SER A 285 -9.25 -4.98 -1.64
N THR A 286 -9.78 -4.56 -2.79
CA THR A 286 -10.97 -5.16 -3.41
C THR A 286 -10.89 -4.95 -4.92
N GLU A 287 -11.57 -5.80 -5.69
CA GLU A 287 -11.77 -5.62 -7.12
C GLU A 287 -13.27 -5.67 -7.42
N SER A 288 -13.76 -4.86 -8.36
CA SER A 288 -15.15 -4.90 -8.79
C SER A 288 -15.26 -5.60 -10.13
N LEU A 289 -16.10 -6.63 -10.18
CA LEU A 289 -16.34 -7.40 -11.39
C LEU A 289 -17.54 -6.88 -12.19
N THR A 290 -18.51 -6.26 -11.53
CA THR A 290 -19.80 -5.90 -12.13
C THR A 290 -19.65 -5.08 -13.42
N LEU A 291 -18.96 -3.94 -13.40
CA LEU A 291 -18.81 -3.12 -14.62
C LEU A 291 -17.70 -3.59 -15.57
N ASN A 292 -16.93 -4.60 -15.17
CA ASN A 292 -15.80 -5.11 -15.93
C ASN A 292 -16.10 -6.48 -16.56
N TRP A 293 -17.35 -6.93 -16.49
CA TRP A 293 -17.78 -8.17 -17.11
C TRP A 293 -17.84 -8.01 -18.64
N TYR A 294 -17.00 -8.77 -19.33
CA TYR A 294 -16.87 -8.65 -20.79
C TYR A 294 -17.95 -9.46 -21.50
N LEU A 295 -18.82 -8.79 -22.28
CA LEU A 295 -19.90 -9.40 -23.05
C LEU A 295 -19.55 -9.59 -24.55
N GLY A 296 -18.27 -9.57 -24.90
CA GLY A 296 -17.81 -9.76 -26.28
C GLY A 296 -17.22 -11.15 -26.55
N ASN A 297 -16.58 -11.31 -27.70
CA ASN A 297 -16.11 -12.61 -28.21
C ASN A 297 -14.59 -12.63 -28.48
N ASP A 298 -13.83 -11.64 -28.00
CA ASP A 298 -12.37 -11.68 -27.99
C ASP A 298 -11.86 -12.59 -26.86
N ARG A 299 -11.20 -13.68 -27.22
CA ARG A 299 -10.67 -14.68 -26.29
C ARG A 299 -9.68 -14.09 -25.28
N SER A 300 -8.90 -13.08 -25.67
CA SER A 300 -7.92 -12.45 -24.77
C SER A 300 -8.57 -11.70 -23.59
N MET A 301 -9.84 -11.28 -23.76
CA MET A 301 -10.62 -10.59 -22.75
C MET A 301 -11.51 -11.55 -21.94
N LEU A 302 -12.01 -12.62 -22.56
CA LEU A 302 -12.86 -13.63 -21.91
C LEU A 302 -12.17 -14.37 -20.75
N ILE A 303 -10.84 -14.48 -20.79
CA ILE A 303 -10.07 -15.10 -19.71
C ILE A 303 -10.37 -14.44 -18.36
N SER A 304 -10.57 -13.11 -18.34
CA SER A 304 -10.86 -12.37 -17.10
C SER A 304 -12.18 -12.80 -16.45
N ASN A 305 -13.27 -12.96 -17.22
CA ASN A 305 -14.56 -13.49 -16.72
C ASN A 305 -14.40 -14.89 -16.10
N CYS A 306 -13.59 -15.75 -16.73
CA CYS A 306 -13.38 -17.11 -16.25
C CYS A 306 -12.57 -17.17 -14.95
N LEU A 307 -11.62 -16.26 -14.74
CA LEU A 307 -10.66 -16.33 -13.63
C LEU A 307 -11.03 -15.46 -12.42
N PHE A 308 -11.60 -14.28 -12.65
CA PHE A 308 -11.82 -13.32 -11.58
C PHE A 308 -13.04 -13.67 -10.73
N ARG A 309 -12.89 -13.53 -9.42
CA ARG A 309 -13.92 -13.85 -8.43
C ARG A 309 -14.04 -12.73 -7.43
N MET A 310 -15.24 -12.59 -6.88
CA MET A 310 -15.50 -11.57 -5.87
C MET A 310 -14.71 -11.86 -4.61
N GLY A 311 -14.04 -10.83 -4.08
CA GLY A 311 -13.34 -10.91 -2.81
C GLY A 311 -12.69 -9.59 -2.44
N GLY A 312 -12.31 -9.49 -1.18
CA GLY A 312 -11.54 -8.35 -0.69
C GLY A 312 -11.03 -8.59 0.72
N ALA A 313 -10.09 -7.77 1.14
CA ALA A 313 -9.44 -7.86 2.43
C ALA A 313 -9.28 -6.48 3.05
N ALA A 314 -9.47 -6.42 4.37
CA ALA A 314 -9.10 -5.30 5.22
C ALA A 314 -7.93 -5.74 6.11
N ILE A 315 -6.88 -4.92 6.19
CA ILE A 315 -5.63 -5.20 6.90
C ILE A 315 -5.34 -4.01 7.82
N LEU A 316 -5.15 -4.27 9.10
CA LEU A 316 -4.81 -3.23 10.08
C LEU A 316 -3.32 -3.28 10.42
N LEU A 317 -2.61 -2.20 10.10
CA LEU A 317 -1.21 -1.99 10.43
C LEU A 317 -1.08 -0.97 11.57
N SER A 318 -0.03 -1.11 12.37
CA SER A 318 0.28 -0.22 13.49
C SER A 318 1.78 0.00 13.62
N ASN A 319 2.20 1.19 14.03
CA ASN A 319 3.57 1.45 14.49
C ASN A 319 3.67 1.68 16.01
N ARG A 320 2.59 1.39 16.75
CA ARG A 320 2.54 1.56 18.20
C ARG A 320 3.31 0.43 18.89
N SER A 321 4.18 0.79 19.82
CA SER A 321 4.95 -0.20 20.60
C SER A 321 4.04 -1.12 21.43
N SER A 322 2.89 -0.61 21.88
CA SER A 322 1.87 -1.37 22.62
C SER A 322 1.22 -2.48 21.79
N ASP A 323 1.14 -2.32 20.47
CA ASP A 323 0.52 -3.32 19.59
C ASP A 323 1.43 -4.50 19.28
N ARG A 324 2.72 -4.41 19.62
CA ARG A 324 3.72 -5.44 19.33
C ARG A 324 3.31 -6.84 19.81
N ARG A 325 2.72 -6.94 21.02
CA ARG A 325 2.39 -8.25 21.64
C ARG A 325 1.14 -8.90 21.09
N ARG A 326 0.21 -8.11 20.54
CA ARG A 326 -1.07 -8.60 20.01
C ARG A 326 -1.09 -8.74 18.49
N SER A 327 -0.05 -8.26 17.82
CA SER A 327 0.02 -8.28 16.36
C SER A 327 0.40 -9.66 15.86
N LYS A 328 -0.25 -10.10 14.77
CA LYS A 328 0.03 -11.38 14.13
C LYS A 328 1.41 -11.42 13.48
N TYR A 329 1.83 -10.31 12.87
CA TYR A 329 3.11 -10.23 12.16
C TYR A 329 3.81 -8.90 12.38
N GLN A 330 5.14 -8.89 12.15
CA GLN A 330 5.92 -7.67 11.98
C GLN A 330 6.37 -7.58 10.52
N LEU A 331 6.14 -6.43 9.89
CA LEU A 331 6.61 -6.15 8.54
C LEU A 331 8.10 -5.78 8.57
N ILE A 332 8.95 -6.65 8.03
CA ILE A 332 10.41 -6.48 8.07
C ILE A 332 10.89 -5.74 6.81
N HIS A 333 10.63 -6.32 5.63
CA HIS A 333 11.08 -5.78 4.35
C HIS A 333 9.95 -5.80 3.33
N THR A 334 9.96 -4.82 2.43
CA THR A 334 9.10 -4.71 1.27
C THR A 334 10.03 -4.51 0.08
N VAL A 335 9.85 -5.31 -0.98
CA VAL A 335 10.65 -5.23 -2.20
C VAL A 335 9.68 -5.01 -3.35
N ARG A 336 10.00 -4.02 -4.20
CA ARG A 336 9.19 -3.67 -5.37
C ARG A 336 10.08 -3.54 -6.58
N THR A 337 9.74 -4.26 -7.63
CA THR A 337 10.38 -4.18 -8.95
C THR A 337 9.38 -3.59 -9.93
N HIS A 338 9.75 -2.52 -10.64
CA HIS A 338 8.88 -1.85 -11.59
C HIS A 338 9.42 -2.03 -13.01
N LYS A 339 8.70 -2.78 -13.85
CA LYS A 339 9.05 -3.01 -15.27
C LYS A 339 8.22 -2.16 -16.25
N GLY A 340 7.48 -1.15 -15.79
CA GLY A 340 6.60 -0.37 -16.66
C GLY A 340 7.29 0.46 -17.75
N SER A 341 8.62 0.59 -17.73
CA SER A 341 9.39 1.20 -18.82
C SER A 341 9.76 0.23 -19.94
N ASP A 342 9.49 -1.06 -19.77
CA ASP A 342 9.67 -2.09 -20.81
C ASP A 342 8.35 -2.26 -21.57
N ASP A 343 8.37 -2.05 -22.89
CA ASP A 343 7.15 -2.02 -23.72
C ASP A 343 6.33 -3.31 -23.64
N LYS A 344 7.00 -4.47 -23.57
CA LYS A 344 6.33 -5.77 -23.41
C LYS A 344 5.63 -5.88 -22.06
N SER A 345 6.30 -5.43 -21.00
CA SER A 345 5.73 -5.40 -19.66
C SER A 345 4.57 -4.42 -19.56
N TYR A 346 4.71 -3.22 -20.14
CA TYR A 346 3.67 -2.19 -20.20
C TYR A 346 2.43 -2.68 -20.96
N GLY A 347 2.61 -3.23 -22.17
CA GLY A 347 1.54 -3.74 -23.03
C GLY A 347 0.97 -5.10 -22.62
N SER A 348 1.42 -5.69 -21.50
CA SER A 348 1.06 -7.06 -21.13
C SER A 348 -0.40 -7.23 -20.69
N LEU A 349 -1.00 -6.17 -20.15
CA LEU A 349 -2.36 -6.18 -19.63
C LEU A 349 -2.97 -4.78 -19.79
N PHE A 350 -4.05 -4.68 -20.57
CA PHE A 350 -4.65 -3.40 -20.96
C PHE A 350 -6.17 -3.47 -20.97
N GLN A 351 -6.82 -2.47 -20.40
CA GLN A 351 -8.26 -2.26 -20.60
C GLN A 351 -8.45 -1.55 -21.94
N ARG A 352 -9.23 -2.16 -22.84
CA ARG A 352 -9.47 -1.61 -24.18
C ARG A 352 -10.84 -2.02 -24.71
N GLU A 353 -11.27 -1.32 -25.75
CA GLU A 353 -12.45 -1.69 -26.53
C GLU A 353 -12.10 -2.80 -27.54
N ASP A 354 -13.03 -3.74 -27.72
CA ASP A 354 -12.99 -4.67 -28.86
C ASP A 354 -13.51 -4.00 -30.14
N GLN A 355 -13.54 -4.74 -31.26
CA GLN A 355 -14.03 -4.23 -32.55
C GLN A 355 -15.50 -3.77 -32.53
N LYS A 356 -16.29 -4.25 -31.55
CA LYS A 356 -17.69 -3.88 -31.35
C LYS A 356 -17.84 -2.83 -30.23
N LYS A 357 -16.75 -2.17 -29.83
CA LYS A 357 -16.69 -1.14 -28.78
C LYS A 357 -17.09 -1.65 -27.39
N LYS A 358 -16.98 -2.96 -27.15
CA LYS A 358 -17.18 -3.53 -25.81
C LYS A 358 -15.87 -3.45 -25.04
N ILE A 359 -15.90 -2.83 -23.88
CA ILE A 359 -14.73 -2.69 -23.01
C ILE A 359 -14.43 -4.03 -22.34
N GLY A 360 -13.16 -4.43 -22.35
CA GLY A 360 -12.69 -5.62 -21.66
C GLY A 360 -11.21 -5.49 -21.26
N LEU A 361 -10.78 -6.40 -20.37
CA LEU A 361 -9.39 -6.49 -19.93
C LEU A 361 -8.62 -7.48 -20.82
N SER A 362 -7.82 -6.95 -21.74
CA SER A 362 -7.02 -7.75 -22.66
C SER A 362 -5.74 -8.23 -22.01
N LEU A 363 -5.47 -9.54 -22.10
CA LEU A 363 -4.22 -10.16 -21.67
C LEU A 363 -3.35 -10.47 -22.90
N SER A 364 -2.11 -9.99 -22.89
CA SER A 364 -1.12 -10.33 -23.93
C SER A 364 -0.60 -11.76 -23.77
N MET A 365 -0.24 -12.39 -24.88
CA MET A 365 0.43 -13.69 -24.89
C MET A 365 1.81 -13.65 -24.19
N ASP A 366 2.44 -12.47 -24.13
CA ASP A 366 3.74 -12.28 -23.47
C ASP A 366 3.64 -12.21 -21.94
N LEU A 367 2.43 -12.13 -21.37
CA LEU A 367 2.22 -11.92 -19.94
C LEU A 367 2.95 -12.95 -19.08
N VAL A 368 2.90 -14.23 -19.46
CA VAL A 368 3.56 -15.32 -18.71
C VAL A 368 5.09 -15.15 -18.73
N ALA A 369 5.65 -14.76 -19.87
CA ALA A 369 7.08 -14.53 -20.01
C ALA A 369 7.54 -13.32 -19.17
N VAL A 370 6.78 -12.22 -19.23
CA VAL A 370 7.02 -11.00 -18.43
C VAL A 370 7.00 -11.30 -16.94
N ILE A 371 5.99 -12.05 -16.46
CA ILE A 371 5.87 -12.44 -15.05
C ILE A 371 7.08 -13.28 -14.62
N LYS A 372 7.49 -14.25 -15.45
CA LYS A 372 8.63 -15.13 -15.16
C LYS A 372 9.93 -14.34 -15.00
N GLU A 373 10.15 -13.32 -15.82
CA GLU A 373 11.33 -12.44 -15.70
C GLU A 373 11.28 -11.54 -14.46
N ALA A 374 10.11 -11.01 -14.11
CA ALA A 374 9.93 -10.18 -12.91
C ALA A 374 10.19 -10.97 -11.61
N ILE A 375 9.82 -12.25 -11.58
CA ILE A 375 10.10 -13.12 -10.42
C ILE A 375 11.60 -13.36 -10.27
N LYS A 376 12.32 -13.63 -11.37
CA LYS A 376 13.79 -13.85 -11.34
C LYS A 376 14.59 -12.66 -10.83
N THR A 377 14.07 -11.44 -10.95
CA THR A 377 14.74 -10.22 -10.49
C THR A 377 14.48 -9.92 -9.01
N THR A 378 13.53 -10.62 -8.39
CA THR A 378 13.10 -10.40 -7.00
C THR A 378 13.58 -11.50 -6.04
N SER A 379 13.92 -12.68 -6.57
CA SER A 379 14.63 -13.78 -5.88
C SER A 379 16.14 -13.55 -5.85
#